data_AF-A0A9X0ZSL8-F1
#
_entry.id   AF-A0A9X0ZSL8-F1
#
_cell.length_a   1.000
_cell.length_b   1.000
_cell.length_c   1.000
_cell.angle_alpha   90.00
_cell.angle_beta   90.00
_cell.angle_gamma   90.00
#
_symmetry.space_group_name_H-M   'P 1'
#
loop_
_entity.id
_entity.type
_entity.pdbx_description
1 polymer ?
#
loop_
_entity_poly.entity_id
_entity_poly.type
_entity_poly.pdbx_seq_one_letter_code
_entity_poly.pdbx_strand_id
1 'polypeptide(L)'
;MEKPALLRAEIEKHLPEFKNNPEKLTLFVQNGRVSGNKHTLGHEVRYTLALMIDGYTGDTDILNAVILNWARSHQPDLLAPGRVPDNAYRFEADILDNQSCDLLIELALSERITVTADNNGQVTVRHQKPPTEDEMANILHGGSYE
;
A
#
# COMPACT_ATOMS: atom_id res chain seq x y z
N MET A 1 0.95 -10.74 1.25
CA MET A 1 0.89 -9.26 1.27
C MET A 1 1.30 -8.82 -0.12
N GLU A 2 0.43 -8.10 -0.82
CA GLU A 2 0.63 -7.68 -2.21
C GLU A 2 0.99 -6.19 -2.31
N LYS A 3 0.45 -5.37 -1.39
CA LYS A 3 0.58 -3.91 -1.44
C LYS A 3 2.03 -3.39 -1.42
N PRO A 4 2.99 -3.97 -0.68
CA PRO A 4 4.38 -3.52 -0.71
C PRO A 4 5.00 -3.60 -2.12
N ALA A 5 4.74 -4.70 -2.84
CA ALA A 5 5.24 -4.89 -4.20
C ALA A 5 4.56 -3.94 -5.19
N LEU A 6 3.24 -3.74 -5.06
CA LEU A 6 2.49 -2.80 -5.89
C LEU A 6 2.96 -1.35 -5.70
N LEU A 7 3.22 -0.93 -4.45
CA LEU A 7 3.69 0.42 -4.18
C LEU A 7 5.11 0.64 -4.73
N ARG A 8 6.02 -0.33 -4.53
CA ARG A 8 7.36 -0.29 -5.14
C ARG A 8 7.25 -0.12 -6.66
N ALA A 9 6.43 -0.93 -7.32
CA ALA A 9 6.27 -0.87 -8.77
C ALA A 9 5.72 0.49 -9.23
N GLU A 10 4.77 1.09 -8.51
CA GLU A 10 4.25 2.43 -8.83
C GLU A 10 5.31 3.52 -8.63
N ILE A 11 6.12 3.43 -7.57
CA ILE A 11 7.26 4.33 -7.34
C ILE A 11 8.29 4.22 -8.47
N GLU A 12 8.76 3.01 -8.78
CA GLU A 12 9.77 2.76 -9.82
C GLU A 12 9.27 3.16 -11.23
N LYS A 13 7.97 3.05 -11.48
CA LYS A 13 7.33 3.49 -12.73
C LYS A 13 7.38 5.01 -12.92
N HIS A 14 7.18 5.77 -11.85
CA HIS A 14 7.06 7.24 -11.92
C HIS A 14 8.36 7.99 -11.58
N LEU A 15 9.29 7.35 -10.87
CA LEU A 15 10.55 7.96 -10.41
C LEU A 15 11.77 7.18 -10.95
N PRO A 16 12.40 7.67 -12.05
CA PRO A 16 13.51 6.99 -12.70
C PRO A 16 14.71 6.71 -11.79
N GLU A 17 14.90 7.50 -10.73
CA GLU A 17 15.97 7.31 -9.75
C GLU A 17 15.94 5.89 -9.14
N PHE A 18 14.75 5.41 -8.77
CA PHE A 18 14.57 4.08 -8.18
C PHE A 18 14.57 2.97 -9.22
N LYS A 19 14.15 3.26 -10.45
CA LYS A 19 14.27 2.29 -11.55
C LYS A 19 15.74 1.98 -11.87
N ASN A 20 16.60 2.99 -11.81
CA ASN A 20 18.02 2.86 -12.11
C ASN A 20 18.84 2.36 -10.91
N ASN A 21 18.39 2.63 -9.69
CA ASN A 21 19.07 2.27 -8.44
C ASN A 21 18.05 1.65 -7.44
N PRO A 22 17.53 0.44 -7.72
CA PRO A 22 16.45 -0.17 -6.93
C PRO A 22 16.82 -0.46 -5.46
N GLU A 23 18.12 -0.52 -5.15
CA GLU A 23 18.67 -0.67 -3.81
C GLU A 23 18.50 0.57 -2.93
N LYS A 24 18.36 1.77 -3.52
CA LYS A 24 18.09 3.00 -2.76
C LYS A 24 16.75 2.97 -2.04
N LEU A 25 15.80 2.16 -2.51
CA LEU A 25 14.49 2.02 -1.91
C LEU A 25 14.41 0.66 -1.21
N THR A 26 14.29 0.64 0.11
CA THR A 26 14.06 -0.57 0.89
C THR A 26 12.71 -0.52 1.60
N LEU A 27 11.94 -1.62 1.57
CA LEU A 27 10.62 -1.71 2.19
C LEU A 27 10.65 -2.71 3.34
N PHE A 28 10.10 -2.32 4.49
CA PHE A 28 9.96 -3.16 5.67
C PHE A 28 8.52 -3.18 6.16
N VAL A 29 8.08 -4.34 6.65
CA VAL A 29 6.78 -4.49 7.31
C VAL A 29 7.02 -4.49 8.83
N GLN A 30 6.37 -3.57 9.52
CA GLN A 30 6.45 -3.40 10.97
C GLN A 30 5.05 -3.51 11.60
N ASN A 31 5.01 -3.81 12.91
CA ASN A 31 3.78 -3.82 13.71
C ASN A 31 2.64 -4.67 13.09
N GLY A 32 3.01 -5.78 12.44
CA GLY A 32 2.08 -6.65 11.73
C GLY A 32 1.07 -7.33 12.65
N ARG A 33 -0.19 -7.38 12.22
CA ARG A 33 -1.29 -8.06 12.92
C ARG A 33 -2.16 -8.80 11.91
N VAL A 34 -2.50 -10.05 12.23
CA VAL A 34 -3.45 -10.86 11.45
C VAL A 34 -4.74 -11.03 12.26
N SER A 35 -5.88 -10.78 11.62
CA SER A 35 -7.22 -10.97 12.22
C SER A 35 -8.06 -11.86 11.30
N GLY A 36 -8.54 -12.99 11.80
CA GLY A 36 -9.36 -13.93 11.04
C GLY A 36 -10.69 -14.24 11.73
N ASN A 37 -11.53 -15.03 11.07
CA ASN A 37 -12.76 -15.57 11.64
C ASN A 37 -12.59 -17.08 11.91
N LYS A 38 -13.16 -17.60 13.00
CA LYS A 38 -13.10 -19.04 13.34
C LYS A 38 -13.62 -19.96 12.23
N HIS A 39 -14.54 -19.49 11.39
CA HIS A 39 -15.25 -20.30 10.40
C HIS A 39 -14.79 -20.07 8.95
N THR A 40 -13.79 -19.21 8.72
CA THR A 40 -13.27 -18.93 7.37
C THR A 40 -11.75 -18.81 7.38
N LEU A 41 -11.09 -19.21 6.30
CA LEU A 41 -9.64 -19.00 6.14
C LEU A 41 -9.29 -17.57 5.66
N GLY A 42 -10.30 -16.80 5.26
CA GLY A 42 -10.14 -15.38 4.98
C GLY A 42 -9.72 -14.61 6.24
N HIS A 43 -8.83 -13.65 6.05
CA HIS A 43 -8.23 -12.86 7.13
C HIS A 43 -7.85 -11.46 6.64
N GLU A 44 -7.68 -10.56 7.58
CA GLU A 44 -7.14 -9.23 7.35
C GLU A 44 -5.75 -9.14 7.95
N VAL A 45 -4.82 -8.52 7.22
CA VAL A 45 -3.49 -8.17 7.70
C VAL A 45 -3.42 -6.66 7.84
N ARG A 46 -3.05 -6.14 9.00
CA ARG A 46 -2.72 -4.73 9.22
C ARG A 46 -1.27 -4.59 9.60
N TYR A 47 -0.60 -3.56 9.10
CA TYR A 47 0.81 -3.33 9.36
C TYR A 47 1.22 -1.90 9.02
N THR A 48 2.38 -1.50 9.51
CA THR A 48 3.08 -0.29 9.05
C THR A 48 4.05 -0.71 7.95
N LEU A 49 3.91 -0.15 6.75
CA LEU A 49 4.92 -0.27 5.69
C LEU A 49 5.90 0.89 5.85
N ALA A 50 7.14 0.58 6.21
CA ALA A 50 8.23 1.54 6.23
C ALA A 50 9.00 1.48 4.91
N LEU A 51 9.17 2.62 4.26
CA LEU A 51 10.03 2.82 3.11
C LEU A 51 11.24 3.58 3.61
N MET A 52 12.42 2.96 3.53
CA MET A 52 13.70 3.63 3.73
C MET A 52 14.25 4.01 2.36
N ILE A 53 14.64 5.27 2.21
CA ILE A 53 15.21 5.80 0.98
C ILE A 53 16.55 6.46 1.30
N ASP A 54 17.61 5.96 0.67
CA ASP A 54 18.97 6.44 0.90
C ASP A 54 19.38 7.44 -0.19
N GLY A 55 19.77 8.65 0.22
CA GLY A 55 20.28 9.72 -0.62
C GLY A 55 19.34 10.07 -1.77
N TYR A 56 18.06 10.33 -1.47
CA TYR A 56 17.08 10.76 -2.45
C TYR A 56 17.43 12.14 -2.98
N THR A 57 17.46 12.29 -4.31
CA THR A 57 17.83 13.57 -4.96
C THR A 57 16.67 14.22 -5.72
N GLY A 58 15.53 13.53 -5.78
CA GLY A 58 14.31 14.03 -6.41
C GLY A 58 13.50 14.98 -5.52
N ASP A 59 12.42 15.47 -6.09
CA ASP A 59 11.45 16.29 -5.36
C ASP A 59 10.57 15.41 -4.44
N THR A 60 10.67 15.64 -3.14
CA THR A 60 9.91 14.91 -2.12
C THR A 60 8.40 15.06 -2.28
N ASP A 61 7.92 16.20 -2.79
CA ASP A 61 6.49 16.41 -3.04
C ASP A 61 6.00 15.56 -4.21
N ILE A 62 6.85 15.33 -5.22
CA ILE A 62 6.54 14.39 -6.30
C ILE A 62 6.50 12.96 -5.78
N LEU A 63 7.45 12.56 -4.93
CA LEU A 63 7.41 11.25 -4.28
C LEU A 63 6.13 11.05 -3.47
N ASN A 64 5.77 12.04 -2.65
CA ASN A 64 4.53 12.01 -1.89
C ASN A 64 3.30 11.95 -2.81
N ALA A 65 3.26 12.72 -3.89
CA ALA A 65 2.17 12.68 -4.86
C ALA A 65 2.00 11.30 -5.52
N VAL A 66 3.10 10.60 -5.84
CA VAL A 66 3.07 9.22 -6.37
C VAL A 66 2.47 8.26 -5.34
N ILE A 67 2.88 8.35 -4.07
CA ILE A 67 2.35 7.50 -3.00
C ILE A 67 0.86 7.78 -2.76
N LEU A 68 0.46 9.05 -2.76
CA LEU A 68 -0.95 9.45 -2.63
C LEU A 68 -1.79 8.96 -3.82
N ASN A 69 -1.26 9.02 -5.05
CA ASN A 69 -1.91 8.47 -6.23
C ASN A 69 -2.12 6.95 -6.11
N TRP A 70 -1.09 6.23 -5.68
CA TRP A 70 -1.21 4.79 -5.40
C TRP A 70 -2.27 4.49 -4.32
N ALA A 71 -2.28 5.28 -3.25
CA ALA A 71 -3.18 5.11 -2.11
C ALA A 71 -4.65 5.26 -2.52
N ARG A 72 -4.98 6.12 -3.49
CA ARG A 72 -6.37 6.28 -3.97
C ARG A 72 -7.03 4.95 -4.37
N SER A 73 -6.28 4.08 -5.04
CA SER A 73 -6.80 2.79 -5.53
C SER A 73 -6.57 1.64 -4.55
N HIS A 74 -5.53 1.73 -3.72
CA HIS A 74 -5.09 0.61 -2.89
C HIS A 74 -5.39 0.79 -1.40
N GLN A 75 -5.34 2.00 -0.87
CA GLN A 75 -5.54 2.30 0.56
C GLN A 75 -6.18 3.70 0.74
N PRO A 76 -7.43 3.90 0.26
CA PRO A 76 -8.09 5.21 0.25
C PRO A 76 -8.36 5.76 1.65
N ASP A 77 -8.37 4.91 2.67
CA ASP A 77 -8.45 5.28 4.08
C ASP A 77 -7.25 6.11 4.57
N LEU A 78 -6.13 6.12 3.85
CA LEU A 78 -5.03 7.08 4.09
C LEU A 78 -5.38 8.53 3.72
N LEU A 79 -6.46 8.77 2.97
CA LEU A 79 -6.75 10.06 2.34
C LEU A 79 -7.98 10.78 2.90
N ALA A 80 -8.71 10.20 3.87
CA ALA A 80 -10.01 10.68 4.32
C ALA A 80 -9.94 11.87 5.31
N PRO A 81 -10.16 13.14 4.88
CA PRO A 81 -9.92 14.31 5.72
C PRO A 81 -10.72 14.27 7.03
N GLY A 82 -10.06 14.60 8.15
CA GLY A 82 -10.68 14.62 9.48
C GLY A 82 -10.97 13.25 10.09
N ARG A 83 -10.59 12.15 9.43
CA ARG A 83 -10.72 10.77 9.95
C ARG A 83 -9.42 9.97 9.88
N VAL A 84 -8.40 10.48 9.21
CA VAL A 84 -7.08 9.84 9.14
C VAL A 84 -6.34 10.04 10.46
N PRO A 85 -5.90 8.97 11.15
CA PRO A 85 -5.00 9.10 12.28
C PRO A 85 -3.69 9.79 11.87
N ASP A 86 -3.11 10.61 12.76
CA ASP A 86 -1.84 11.32 12.50
C ASP A 86 -0.68 10.39 12.12
N ASN A 87 -0.76 9.11 12.47
CA ASN A 87 0.25 8.10 12.17
C ASN A 87 -0.04 7.26 10.90
N ALA A 88 -1.05 7.61 10.10
CA ALA A 88 -1.42 6.81 8.94
C ALA A 88 -0.47 7.00 7.75
N TYR A 89 0.03 8.21 7.55
CA TYR A 89 1.10 8.53 6.61
C TYR A 89 1.97 9.59 7.27
N ARG A 90 3.17 9.19 7.67
CA ARG A 90 4.19 10.09 8.21
C ARG A 90 5.52 9.90 7.49
N PHE A 91 6.38 10.90 7.58
CA PHE A 91 7.74 10.78 7.08
C PHE A 91 8.71 11.49 8.02
N GLU A 92 9.93 11.00 8.03
CA GLU A 92 11.11 11.65 8.60
C GLU A 92 12.11 11.87 7.48
N ALA A 93 12.84 12.99 7.53
CA ALA A 93 13.85 13.34 6.55
C ALA A 93 15.13 13.75 7.28
N ASP A 94 16.25 13.12 6.92
CA ASP A 94 17.58 13.58 7.30
C ASP A 94 18.20 14.30 6.10
N ILE A 95 18.44 15.61 6.24
CA ILE A 95 18.96 16.43 5.14
C ILE A 95 20.48 16.26 5.09
N LEU A 96 20.96 15.57 4.07
CA LEU A 96 22.38 15.27 3.91
C LEU A 96 23.14 16.48 3.38
N ASP A 97 22.59 17.12 2.34
CA ASP A 97 23.13 18.33 1.73
C ASP A 97 22.04 19.13 0.99
N ASN A 98 22.44 20.14 0.20
CA ASN A 98 21.52 21.01 -0.54
C ASN A 98 20.73 20.30 -1.65
N GLN A 99 21.06 19.04 -1.98
CA GLN A 99 20.47 18.30 -3.09
C GLN A 99 19.99 16.89 -2.72
N SER A 100 20.20 16.45 -1.47
CA SER A 100 19.86 15.09 -1.06
C SER A 100 19.40 14.96 0.38
N CYS A 101 18.53 13.97 0.61
CA CYS A 101 18.07 13.57 1.93
C CYS A 101 17.84 12.06 2.03
N ASP A 102 18.04 11.51 3.22
CA ASP A 102 17.51 10.19 3.56
C ASP A 102 16.05 10.34 4.01
N LEU A 103 15.18 9.42 3.63
CA LEU A 103 13.76 9.44 3.99
C LEU A 103 13.34 8.13 4.64
N LEU A 104 12.62 8.24 5.76
CA LEU A 104 11.81 7.17 6.31
C LEU A 104 10.34 7.54 6.14
N ILE A 105 9.63 6.85 5.26
CA ILE A 105 8.18 7.04 5.08
C ILE A 105 7.45 5.86 5.69
N GLU A 106 6.44 6.11 6.51
CA GLU A 106 5.65 5.07 7.16
C GLU A 106 4.17 5.20 6.80
N LEU A 107 3.60 4.10 6.31
CA LEU A 107 2.20 4.00 5.88
C LEU A 107 1.46 2.94 6.70
N ALA A 108 0.32 3.30 7.29
CA ALA A 108 -0.58 2.34 7.92
C ALA A 108 -1.44 1.64 6.85
N LEU A 109 -1.10 0.39 6.56
CA LEU A 109 -1.75 -0.40 5.51
C LEU A 109 -2.61 -1.52 6.10
N SER A 110 -3.65 -1.87 5.36
CA SER A 110 -4.47 -3.05 5.61
C SER A 110 -4.61 -3.86 4.32
N GLU A 111 -4.70 -5.19 4.41
CA GLU A 111 -5.00 -6.07 3.29
C GLU A 111 -6.05 -7.07 3.71
N ARG A 112 -7.14 -7.20 2.95
CA ARG A 112 -8.17 -8.22 3.19
C ARG A 112 -7.98 -9.36 2.20
N ILE A 113 -7.84 -10.57 2.73
CA ILE A 113 -7.53 -11.77 1.96
C ILE A 113 -8.70 -12.74 2.05
N THR A 114 -9.15 -13.22 0.91
CA THR A 114 -10.09 -14.34 0.80
C THR A 114 -9.33 -15.60 0.45
N VAL A 115 -9.64 -16.68 1.16
CA VAL A 115 -9.07 -18.00 0.91
C VAL A 115 -10.23 -18.98 0.73
N THR A 116 -10.30 -19.61 -0.45
CA THR A 116 -11.32 -20.61 -0.81
C THR A 116 -10.64 -21.89 -1.27
N ALA A 117 -11.31 -23.02 -1.12
CA ALA A 117 -10.90 -24.29 -1.71
C ALA A 117 -12.02 -24.83 -2.59
N ASP A 118 -11.68 -25.40 -3.75
CA ASP A 118 -12.63 -26.11 -4.59
C ASP A 118 -12.84 -27.56 -4.15
N ASN A 119 -13.72 -28.29 -4.84
CA ASN A 119 -14.03 -29.69 -4.53
C ASN A 119 -12.85 -30.65 -4.73
N ASN A 120 -11.78 -30.22 -5.42
CA ASN A 120 -10.56 -30.99 -5.63
C ASN A 120 -9.48 -30.62 -4.59
N GLY A 121 -9.76 -29.72 -3.66
CA GLY A 121 -8.83 -29.23 -2.64
C GLY A 121 -7.87 -28.16 -3.15
N GLN A 122 -8.06 -27.61 -4.36
CA GLN A 122 -7.23 -26.51 -4.86
C GLN A 122 -7.55 -25.23 -4.08
N VAL A 123 -6.54 -24.71 -3.38
CA VAL A 123 -6.65 -23.45 -2.63
C VAL A 123 -6.45 -22.27 -3.57
N THR A 124 -7.34 -21.28 -3.49
CA THR A 124 -7.25 -19.98 -4.15
C THR A 124 -7.14 -18.89 -3.09
N VAL A 125 -6.15 -18.02 -3.22
CA VAL A 125 -5.93 -16.84 -2.36
C VAL A 125 -6.17 -15.59 -3.20
N ARG A 126 -7.04 -14.69 -2.74
CA ARG A 126 -7.30 -13.40 -3.40
C ARG A 126 -7.12 -12.26 -2.43
N HIS A 127 -6.35 -11.26 -2.83
CA HIS A 127 -6.23 -9.98 -2.14
C HIS A 127 -7.35 -9.07 -2.64
N GLN A 128 -8.23 -8.64 -1.74
CA GLN A 128 -9.35 -7.78 -2.09
C GLN A 128 -8.87 -6.34 -2.24
N LYS A 129 -9.32 -5.69 -3.31
CA LYS A 129 -9.13 -4.26 -3.52
C LYS A 129 -10.35 -3.50 -3.00
N PRO A 130 -10.17 -2.25 -2.55
CA PRO A 130 -11.30 -1.36 -2.33
C PRO A 130 -12.13 -1.25 -3.62
N PRO A 131 -13.47 -1.33 -3.54
CA PRO A 131 -14.31 -1.17 -4.72
C PRO A 131 -14.31 0.28 -5.18
N THR A 132 -14.34 0.49 -6.49
CA THR A 132 -14.59 1.78 -7.13
C THR A 132 -16.05 2.19 -6.98
N GLU A 133 -16.33 3.48 -7.19
CA GLU A 133 -17.71 4.00 -7.13
C GLU A 133 -18.61 3.35 -8.19
N ASP A 134 -18.09 3.14 -9.40
CA ASP A 134 -18.81 2.46 -10.48
C ASP A 134 -19.12 1.00 -10.13
N GLU A 135 -18.17 0.26 -9.54
CA GLU A 135 -18.42 -1.11 -9.12
C GLU A 135 -19.45 -1.17 -7.98
N MET A 136 -19.37 -0.25 -7.02
CA MET A 136 -20.39 -0.13 -5.96
C MET A 136 -21.78 0.16 -6.55
N ALA A 137 -21.88 1.11 -7.49
CA ALA A 137 -23.14 1.43 -8.16
C ALA A 137 -23.69 0.24 -8.95
N ASN A 138 -22.84 -0.48 -9.69
CA ASN A 138 -23.23 -1.66 -10.46
C ASN A 138 -23.88 -2.73 -9.59
N ILE A 139 -23.36 -2.97 -8.38
CA ILE A 139 -23.88 -4.00 -7.47
C ILE A 139 -25.23 -3.65 -6.90
N LEU A 140 -25.46 -2.38 -6.59
CA LEU A 140 -26.78 -1.91 -6.17
C LEU A 140 -27.84 -2.10 -7.27
N HIS A 141 -27.39 -2.28 -8.52
CA HIS A 141 -28.22 -2.61 -9.68
C HIS A 141 -28.15 -4.09 -10.10
N GLY A 142 -27.61 -4.97 -9.26
CA GLY A 142 -27.59 -6.42 -9.48
C GLY A 142 -26.36 -6.97 -10.23
N GLY A 143 -25.34 -6.15 -10.46
CA GLY A 143 -24.03 -6.59 -10.97
C GLY A 143 -23.17 -7.29 -9.92
N SER A 144 -22.01 -7.81 -10.34
CA SER A 144 -21.00 -8.45 -9.48
C SER A 144 -19.63 -7.78 -9.59
N TYR A 145 -18.78 -7.93 -8.57
CA TYR A 145 -17.33 -7.65 -8.64
C TYR A 145 -16.60 -8.78 -9.40
N GLU A 146 -15.44 -8.49 -10.01
CA GLU A 146 -14.44 -9.50 -10.41
C GLU A 146 -13.36 -9.72 -9.34
#